data_AF-A0A7K4FU17-F1
#
_entry.id   AF-A0A7K4FU17-F1
#
_cell.length_a   1.000
_cell.length_b   1.000
_cell.length_c   1.000
_cell.angle_alpha   90.00
_cell.angle_beta   90.00
_cell.angle_gamma   90.00
#
_symmetry.space_group_name_H-M   'P 1'
#
loop_
_entity.id
_entity.type
_entity.pdbx_description
1 polymer ?
#
loop_
_entity_poly.entity_id
_entity_poly.type
_entity_poly.pdbx_seq_one_letter_code
_entity_poly.pdbx_strand_id
1 'polypeptide(L)'
;MLRRISYLLKGRNTIDGAGVKLYRVFGGYETNQLTDPFLLLDFFGSSNVKDYIAGFPWHPHRGIETLTYLIQGKVEHEDSTGSKGTLYPGDA
;
A
#
# COMPACT_ATOMS: atom_id res chain seq x y z
N MET A 1 26.58 -16.77 -5.25
CA MET A 1 26.43 -15.90 -6.44
C MET A 1 25.86 -14.58 -5.98
N LEU A 2 26.49 -13.45 -6.30
CA LEU A 2 25.99 -12.11 -5.93
C LEU A 2 24.91 -11.68 -6.92
N ARG A 3 23.73 -11.29 -6.42
CA ARG A 3 22.68 -10.67 -7.25
C ARG A 3 23.13 -9.27 -7.65
N ARG A 4 22.92 -8.90 -8.91
CA ARG A 4 23.16 -7.55 -9.43
C ARG A 4 21.84 -6.84 -9.64
N ILE A 5 21.84 -5.51 -9.53
CA ILE A 5 20.68 -4.68 -9.90
C ILE A 5 20.50 -4.80 -11.42
N SER A 6 19.34 -5.30 -11.84
CA SER A 6 18.98 -5.42 -13.26
C SER A 6 18.10 -4.28 -13.75
N TYR A 7 17.34 -3.64 -12.85
CA TYR A 7 16.41 -2.58 -13.18
C TYR A 7 16.23 -1.63 -11.97
N LEU A 8 16.00 -0.34 -12.25
CA LEU A 8 15.69 0.68 -11.26
C LEU A 8 14.32 1.29 -11.57
N LEU A 9 13.36 1.08 -10.68
CA LEU A 9 12.03 1.69 -10.76
C LEU A 9 12.03 2.99 -9.97
N LYS A 10 11.55 4.07 -10.61
CA LYS A 10 11.25 5.33 -9.93
C LYS A 10 9.75 5.40 -9.69
N GLY A 11 9.36 5.38 -8.43
CA GLY A 11 7.96 5.57 -8.04
C GLY A 11 7.47 7.00 -8.29
N ARG A 12 6.18 7.22 -8.05
CA ARG A 12 5.51 8.51 -8.25
C ARG A 12 4.55 8.84 -7.10
N ASN A 13 4.45 10.12 -6.78
CA ASN A 13 3.37 10.61 -5.93
C ASN A 13 2.02 10.40 -6.64
N THR A 14 1.02 9.93 -5.91
CA THR A 14 -0.34 9.72 -6.41
C THR A 14 -1.36 9.89 -5.30
N ILE A 15 -2.63 9.68 -5.62
CA ILE A 15 -3.78 9.83 -4.73
C ILE A 15 -4.68 8.61 -4.91
N ASP A 16 -5.15 8.05 -3.80
CA ASP A 16 -6.06 6.89 -3.78
C ASP A 16 -7.09 7.01 -2.64
N GLY A 17 -8.03 6.08 -2.56
CA GLY A 17 -9.07 6.09 -1.53
C GLY A 17 -9.88 7.39 -1.50
N ALA A 18 -10.14 7.92 -0.31
CA ALA A 18 -10.85 9.19 -0.12
C ALA A 18 -9.91 10.41 -0.20
N GLY A 19 -8.92 10.38 -1.10
CA GLY A 19 -7.95 11.48 -1.28
C GLY A 19 -6.64 11.29 -0.53
N VAL A 20 -6.31 10.05 -0.15
CA VAL A 20 -5.06 9.71 0.53
C VAL A 20 -3.89 9.93 -0.42
N LYS A 21 -2.94 10.78 -0.03
CA LYS A 21 -1.69 10.98 -0.77
C LYS A 21 -0.70 9.88 -0.41
N LEU A 22 -0.09 9.30 -1.42
CA LEU A 22 0.87 8.22 -1.25
C LEU A 22 1.95 8.24 -2.35
N TYR A 23 3.03 7.49 -2.13
CA TYR A 23 4.08 7.25 -3.11
C TYR A 23 3.96 5.82 -3.64
N ARG A 24 3.56 5.66 -4.90
CA ARG A 24 3.45 4.36 -5.58
C ARG A 24 4.80 3.99 -6.16
N VAL A 25 5.43 2.95 -5.62
CA VAL A 25 6.74 2.45 -6.07
C VAL A 25 6.61 1.69 -7.39
N PHE A 26 5.64 0.78 -7.46
CA PHE A 26 5.26 0.07 -8.68
C PHE A 26 3.78 -0.32 -8.63
N GLY A 27 3.21 -0.61 -9.81
CA GLY A 27 1.83 -1.07 -9.93
C GLY A 27 1.30 -0.92 -11.35
N GLY A 28 0.35 -1.77 -11.71
CA GLY A 28 -0.26 -1.81 -13.04
C GLY A 28 0.52 -2.66 -14.04
N TYR A 29 0.03 -2.69 -15.29
CA TYR A 29 0.53 -3.59 -16.32
C TYR A 29 2.00 -3.37 -16.70
N GLU A 30 2.49 -2.13 -16.63
CA GLU A 30 3.85 -1.76 -17.04
C GLU A 30 4.94 -2.40 -16.18
N THR A 31 4.68 -2.62 -14.90
CA THR A 31 5.67 -3.18 -13.96
C THR A 31 5.51 -4.68 -13.73
N ASN A 32 4.40 -5.28 -14.18
CA ASN A 32 4.00 -6.63 -13.80
C ASN A 32 5.07 -7.71 -14.15
N GLN A 33 5.66 -7.63 -15.35
CA GLN A 33 6.71 -8.59 -15.76
C GLN A 33 7.97 -8.51 -14.89
N LEU A 34 8.23 -7.37 -14.24
CA LEU A 34 9.39 -7.16 -13.38
C LEU A 34 9.10 -7.55 -11.93
N THR A 35 7.84 -7.47 -11.51
CA THR A 35 7.45 -7.54 -10.10
C THR A 35 6.61 -8.76 -9.75
N ASP A 36 6.11 -9.55 -10.70
CA ASP A 36 5.42 -10.82 -10.47
C ASP A 36 6.15 -11.67 -9.41
N PRO A 37 5.51 -12.07 -8.29
CA PRO A 37 4.06 -12.03 -7.99
C PRO A 37 3.53 -10.77 -7.28
N PHE A 38 4.36 -9.77 -7.05
CA PHE A 38 3.96 -8.51 -6.43
C PHE A 38 3.29 -7.57 -7.43
N LEU A 39 2.01 -7.26 -7.18
CA LEU A 39 1.17 -6.50 -8.11
C LEU A 39 1.23 -4.99 -7.92
N LEU A 40 1.45 -4.55 -6.68
CA LEU A 40 1.46 -3.14 -6.29
C LEU A 40 2.28 -2.97 -5.00
N LEU A 41 3.02 -1.87 -4.91
CA LEU A 41 3.67 -1.43 -3.68
C LEU A 41 3.48 0.07 -3.51
N ASP A 42 2.75 0.43 -2.47
CA ASP A 42 2.51 1.80 -2.06
C ASP A 42 3.18 2.08 -0.72
N PHE A 43 3.77 3.27 -0.60
CA PHE A 43 4.18 3.86 0.66
C PHE A 43 3.24 5.03 0.96
N PHE A 44 2.39 4.89 1.97
CA PHE A 44 1.47 5.94 2.40
C PHE A 44 1.82 6.39 3.81
N GLY A 45 1.92 7.71 3.99
CA GLY A 45 2.35 8.36 5.22
C GLY A 45 2.69 9.82 4.94
N SER A 46 2.24 10.72 5.82
CA SER A 46 2.53 12.15 5.71
C SER A 46 2.63 12.76 7.11
N SER A 47 3.41 13.82 7.26
CA SER A 47 3.41 14.64 8.47
C SER A 47 2.16 15.53 8.58
N ASN A 48 1.40 15.68 7.48
CA ASN A 48 0.14 16.40 7.47
C ASN A 48 -1.04 15.41 7.51
N VAL A 49 -1.75 15.39 8.63
CA VAL A 49 -2.92 14.52 8.88
C VAL A 49 -3.96 14.60 7.75
N LYS A 50 -4.17 15.79 7.17
CA LYS A 50 -5.17 15.98 6.10
C LYS A 50 -4.86 15.17 4.83
N ASP A 51 -3.62 14.74 4.65
CA ASP A 51 -3.21 13.97 3.48
C ASP A 51 -3.62 12.49 3.56
N TYR A 52 -4.01 11.97 4.73
CA TYR A 52 -4.32 10.54 4.87
C TYR A 52 -5.53 10.21 5.76
N ILE A 53 -6.01 11.14 6.59
CA ILE A 53 -7.04 10.84 7.61
C ILE A 53 -8.37 10.38 7.04
N ALA A 54 -8.68 10.75 5.80
CA ALA A 54 -9.90 10.31 5.11
C ALA A 54 -9.87 8.80 4.79
N GLY A 55 -8.67 8.20 4.75
CA GLY A 55 -8.47 6.77 4.62
C GLY A 55 -8.98 6.16 3.32
N PHE A 56 -9.25 4.86 3.38
CA PHE A 56 -9.76 4.06 2.28
C PHE A 56 -11.16 3.58 2.65
N PRO A 57 -12.24 4.19 2.10
CA PRO A 57 -13.60 3.74 2.31
C PRO A 57 -13.80 2.29 1.83
N TRP A 58 -14.97 1.71 2.14
CA TRP A 58 -15.35 0.38 1.65
C TRP A 58 -15.05 0.18 0.16
N HIS A 59 -14.23 -0.82 -0.14
CA HIS A 59 -13.85 -1.19 -1.51
C HIS A 59 -13.58 -2.71 -1.61
N PRO A 60 -13.82 -3.33 -2.78
CA PRO A 60 -13.64 -4.76 -2.96
C PRO A 60 -12.20 -5.13 -3.38
N HIS A 61 -11.80 -6.36 -3.05
CA HIS A 61 -10.64 -7.05 -3.63
C HIS A 61 -11.04 -8.43 -4.12
N ARG A 62 -10.34 -8.98 -5.12
CA ARG A 62 -10.58 -10.33 -5.64
C ARG A 62 -9.29 -10.92 -6.20
N GLY A 63 -8.97 -12.16 -5.81
CA GLY A 63 -7.88 -12.94 -6.40
C GLY A 63 -6.48 -12.47 -6.03
N ILE A 64 -6.35 -11.67 -4.96
CA ILE A 64 -5.10 -11.11 -4.47
C ILE A 64 -5.08 -11.14 -2.95
N GLU A 65 -3.90 -10.93 -2.37
CA GLU A 65 -3.70 -10.64 -0.95
C GLU A 65 -3.16 -9.22 -0.79
N THR A 66 -3.56 -8.54 0.29
CA THR A 66 -3.03 -7.23 0.68
C THR A 66 -2.26 -7.38 1.97
N LEU A 67 -0.98 -6.97 1.98
CA LEU A 67 -0.15 -6.93 3.18
C LEU A 67 0.13 -5.47 3.54
N THR A 68 -0.26 -5.07 4.76
CA THR A 68 0.00 -3.73 5.29
C THR A 68 0.97 -3.84 6.45
N TYR A 69 2.21 -3.40 6.25
CA TYR A 69 3.17 -3.29 7.34
C TYR A 69 3.22 -1.86 7.87
N LEU A 70 2.96 -1.66 9.16
CA LEU A 70 2.88 -0.33 9.73
C LEU A 70 4.22 0.11 10.35
N ILE A 71 4.77 1.22 9.85
CA ILE A 71 6.04 1.78 10.37
C ILE A 71 5.78 2.70 11.57
N GLN A 72 4.74 3.54 11.52
CA GLN A 72 4.42 4.51 12.56
C GLN A 72 2.92 4.83 12.57
N GLY A 73 2.37 5.16 13.74
CA GLY A 73 0.98 5.55 13.92
C GLY A 73 0.09 4.35 14.30
N LYS A 74 -1.15 4.36 13.83
CA LYS A 74 -2.08 3.23 13.92
C LYS A 74 -2.97 3.18 12.69
N VAL A 75 -3.41 1.99 12.30
CA VAL A 75 -4.40 1.80 11.22
C VAL A 75 -5.51 0.91 11.73
N GLU A 76 -6.75 1.39 11.62
CA GLU A 76 -7.95 0.59 11.90
C GLU A 76 -8.46 0.01 10.57
N HIS A 77 -8.85 -1.26 10.58
CA HIS A 77 -9.42 -1.93 9.41
C HIS A 77 -10.62 -2.78 9.80
N GLU A 78 -11.55 -2.93 8.86
CA GLU A 78 -12.76 -3.74 8.97
C GLU A 78 -13.06 -4.37 7.60
N ASP A 79 -13.57 -5.60 7.58
CA ASP A 79 -13.98 -6.30 6.36
C ASP A 79 -15.48 -6.62 6.32
N SER A 80 -15.95 -7.08 5.16
CA SER A 80 -17.37 -7.36 4.92
C SER A 80 -17.94 -8.54 5.72
N THR A 81 -17.08 -9.31 6.42
CA THR A 81 -17.49 -10.38 7.35
C THR A 81 -17.63 -9.88 8.78
N GLY A 82 -17.28 -8.62 9.04
CA GLY A 82 -17.26 -8.01 10.37
C GLY A 82 -15.95 -8.24 11.13
N SER A 83 -14.92 -8.82 10.49
CA SER A 83 -13.59 -8.91 11.08
C SER A 83 -12.98 -7.52 11.12
N LYS A 84 -12.38 -7.15 12.25
CA LYS A 84 -11.76 -5.84 12.46
C LYS A 84 -10.51 -5.94 13.30
N GLY A 85 -9.61 -5.00 13.11
CA GLY A 85 -8.35 -4.95 13.83
C GLY A 85 -7.74 -3.55 13.86
N THR A 86 -6.70 -3.41 14.68
CA THR A 86 -5.87 -2.22 14.72
C THR A 86 -4.42 -2.65 14.61
N LEU A 87 -3.73 -2.14 13.60
CA LEU A 87 -2.30 -2.31 13.44
C LEU A 87 -1.57 -1.22 14.23
N TYR A 88 -0.53 -1.62 14.95
CA TYR A 88 0.46 -0.76 15.61
C TYR A 88 1.82 -0.86 14.91
N PRO A 89 2.79 0.01 15.24
CA PRO A 89 4.10 -0.02 14.60
C PRO A 89 4.78 -1.39 14.76
N GLY A 90 5.17 -2.00 13.64
CA GLY A 90 5.76 -3.33 13.57
C GLY A 90 4.77 -4.46 13.25
N ASP A 91 3.46 -4.20 13.28
CA ASP A 91 2.44 -5.18 12.94
C ASP A 91 2.28 -5.34 11.42
N ALA A 92 1.78 -6.51 11.01
CA ALA A 92 1.39 -6.88 9.64
C ALA A 92 0.13 -7.75 9.64
#